data_AF-A0A7S0I4P7-F1
#
_entry.id   AF-A0A7S0I4P7-F1
#
_cell.length_a   1.000
_cell.length_b   1.000
_cell.length_c   1.000
_cell.angle_alpha   90.00
_cell.angle_beta   90.00
_cell.angle_gamma   90.00
#
_symmetry.space_group_name_H-M   'P 1'
#
loop_
_entity.id
_entity.type
_entity.pdbx_description
1 polymer ?
#
loop_
_entity_poly.entity_id
_entity_poly.type
_entity_poly.pdbx_seq_one_letter_code
_entity_poly.pdbx_strand_id
1 'polypeptide(L)'
;ALEDMMSYDWMDEEVLQDVTLLRNELAANEVSSSTFDEYCKEVLSGKLDWTPRHKSTAFWEHNTHRFLEKDGFIIRELVDILARPDASQRELAVAMHDVSEL
;
A
#
# COMPACT_ATOMS: atom_id res chain seq x y z
N ALA A 1 -2.76 -18.92 5.38
CA ALA A 1 -3.73 -19.21 4.30
C ALA A 1 -3.04 -19.81 3.07
N LEU A 2 -2.24 -19.06 2.29
CA LEU A 2 -1.43 -19.63 1.19
C LEU A 2 -0.18 -20.38 1.69
N GLU A 3 0.49 -19.84 2.72
CA GLU A 3 1.67 -20.48 3.33
C GLU A 3 1.34 -21.85 3.96
N ASP A 4 0.15 -21.99 4.57
CA ASP A 4 -0.27 -23.28 5.15
C ASP A 4 -0.54 -24.34 4.09
N MET A 5 -1.05 -23.94 2.92
CA MET A 5 -1.33 -24.85 1.81
C MET A 5 -0.05 -25.48 1.25
N MET A 6 1.04 -24.71 1.17
CA MET A 6 2.34 -25.19 0.67
C MET A 6 3.05 -26.18 1.62
N SER A 7 2.57 -26.33 2.87
CA SER A 7 3.19 -27.20 3.88
C SER A 7 2.75 -28.66 3.82
N TYR A 8 1.76 -28.98 2.96
CA TYR A 8 1.17 -30.30 2.90
C TYR A 8 1.73 -31.12 1.72
N ASP A 9 2.33 -32.26 2.06
CA ASP A 9 3.08 -33.21 1.21
C ASP A 9 2.25 -33.95 0.12
N TRP A 10 1.05 -33.46 -0.21
CA TRP A 10 0.15 -34.05 -1.22
C TRP A 10 -0.05 -33.20 -2.48
N MET A 11 0.70 -32.11 -2.64
CA MET A 11 0.52 -31.23 -3.80
C MET A 11 1.07 -31.87 -5.07
N ASP A 12 0.13 -32.34 -5.90
CA ASP A 12 0.31 -32.52 -7.34
C ASP A 12 1.14 -31.34 -7.88
N GLU A 13 2.18 -31.64 -8.67
CA GLU A 13 3.11 -30.65 -9.23
C GLU A 13 2.33 -29.55 -9.99
N GLU A 14 1.20 -29.90 -10.59
CA GLU A 14 0.27 -28.97 -11.24
C GLU A 14 -0.31 -27.94 -10.26
N VAL A 15 -0.74 -28.37 -9.08
CA VAL A 15 -1.31 -27.48 -8.04
C VAL A 15 -0.25 -26.53 -7.49
N LEU A 16 0.98 -27.01 -7.28
CA LEU A 16 2.08 -26.16 -6.81
C LEU A 16 2.43 -25.09 -7.86
N GLN A 17 2.38 -25.47 -9.14
CA GLN A 17 2.65 -24.59 -10.27
C GLN A 17 1.56 -23.52 -10.41
N ASP A 18 0.28 -23.89 -10.28
CA ASP A 18 -0.85 -22.96 -10.30
C ASP A 18 -0.80 -21.97 -9.13
N VAL A 19 -0.51 -22.44 -7.91
CA VAL A 19 -0.37 -21.56 -6.73
C VAL A 19 0.79 -20.58 -6.91
N THR A 20 1.90 -21.04 -7.50
CA THR A 20 3.06 -20.19 -7.80
C THR A 20 2.72 -19.16 -8.89
N LEU A 21 1.98 -19.57 -9.92
CA LEU A 21 1.50 -18.68 -10.98
C LEU A 21 0.58 -17.59 -10.41
N LEU A 22 -0.41 -17.96 -9.61
CA LEU A 22 -1.32 -17.02 -8.94
C LEU A 22 -0.57 -16.04 -8.04
N ARG A 23 0.44 -16.51 -7.29
CA ARG A 23 1.30 -15.64 -6.47
C ARG A 23 2.05 -14.63 -7.34
N ASN A 24 2.62 -15.07 -8.45
CA ASN A 24 3.40 -14.21 -9.34
C ASN A 24 2.52 -13.18 -10.05
N GLU A 25 1.33 -13.57 -10.50
CA GLU A 25 0.35 -12.65 -11.09
C GLU A 25 -0.16 -11.64 -10.07
N LEU A 26 -0.41 -12.06 -8.83
CA LEU A 26 -0.80 -11.16 -7.75
C LEU A 26 0.30 -10.13 -7.45
N ALA A 27 1.56 -10.57 -7.34
CA ALA A 27 2.69 -9.68 -7.11
C ALA A 27 2.90 -8.71 -8.29
N ALA A 28 2.73 -9.18 -9.53
CA ALA A 28 2.81 -8.33 -10.72
C ALA A 28 1.69 -7.29 -10.77
N ASN A 29 0.47 -7.65 -10.35
CA ASN A 29 -0.66 -6.72 -10.25
C ASN A 29 -0.50 -5.73 -9.10
N GLU A 30 0.08 -6.12 -7.96
CA GLU A 30 0.41 -5.18 -6.88
C GLU A 30 1.39 -4.11 -7.36
N VAL A 31 2.39 -4.49 -8.14
CA VAL A 31 3.40 -3.57 -8.71
C VAL A 31 2.80 -2.69 -9.82
N SER A 32 1.91 -3.22 -10.66
CA SER A 32 1.30 -2.46 -11.76
C SER A 32 0.15 -1.54 -11.31
N SER A 33 -0.57 -1.92 -10.25
CA SER A 33 -1.71 -1.18 -9.72
C SER A 33 -1.32 -0.10 -8.71
N SER A 34 -0.08 -0.04 -8.21
CA SER A 34 0.33 0.94 -7.19
C SER A 34 0.92 2.21 -7.81
N THR A 35 0.11 2.94 -8.58
CA THR A 35 0.53 4.26 -9.05
C THR A 35 0.46 5.30 -7.93
N PHE A 36 1.43 6.20 -7.89
CA PHE A 36 1.42 7.35 -6.98
C PHE A 36 0.18 8.25 -7.17
N ASP A 37 -0.42 8.26 -8.37
CA ASP A 37 -1.64 9.02 -8.64
C ASP A 37 -2.84 8.46 -7.86
N GLU A 38 -2.94 7.14 -7.72
CA GLU A 38 -3.95 6.51 -6.88
C GLU A 38 -3.71 6.79 -5.39
N TYR A 39 -2.45 6.74 -4.94
CA TYR A 39 -2.10 7.17 -3.58
C TYR A 39 -2.57 8.61 -3.32
N CYS A 40 -2.27 9.53 -4.23
CA CYS A 40 -2.71 10.93 -4.12
C CYS A 40 -4.23 11.03 -4.03
N LYS A 41 -4.97 10.29 -4.86
CA LYS A 41 -6.44 10.29 -4.81
C LYS A 41 -6.98 9.76 -3.48
N GLU A 42 -6.37 8.72 -2.93
CA GLU A 42 -6.70 8.14 -1.63
C GLU A 42 -6.48 9.17 -0.51
N VAL A 43 -5.32 9.82 -0.47
CA VAL A 43 -5.02 10.90 0.49
C VAL A 43 -6.02 12.05 0.36
N LEU A 44 -6.29 12.52 -0.87
CA LEU A 44 -7.22 13.62 -1.13
C LEU A 44 -8.68 13.28 -0.81
N SER A 45 -9.06 12.00 -0.85
CA SER A 45 -10.38 11.58 -0.38
C SER A 45 -10.53 11.71 1.14
N GLY A 46 -9.40 11.77 1.85
CA GLY A 46 -9.35 11.79 3.31
C GLY A 46 -9.75 10.46 3.96
N LYS A 47 -9.95 9.39 3.18
CA LYS A 47 -10.32 8.04 3.61
C LYS A 47 -9.15 7.08 3.36
N LEU A 48 -8.26 6.99 4.35
CA LEU A 48 -7.09 6.13 4.30
C LEU A 48 -7.39 4.72 4.81
N ASP A 49 -6.84 3.73 4.13
CA ASP A 49 -6.83 2.34 4.58
C ASP A 49 -5.45 1.70 4.32
N TRP A 50 -5.15 0.60 5.01
CA TRP A 50 -3.94 -0.19 4.84
C TRP A 50 -3.93 -0.94 3.51
N THR A 51 -3.64 -0.21 2.43
CA THR A 51 -3.38 -0.76 1.10
C THR A 51 -1.90 -1.08 0.90
N PRO A 52 -1.52 -1.89 -0.11
CA PRO A 52 -0.11 -2.22 -0.38
C PRO A 52 0.80 -1.00 -0.55
N ARG A 53 0.26 0.14 -1.01
CA ARG A 53 1.00 1.40 -1.21
C ARG A 53 1.61 1.93 0.09
N HIS A 54 0.87 1.85 1.19
CA HIS A 54 1.35 2.30 2.50
C HIS A 54 2.42 1.38 3.10
N LYS A 55 2.46 0.10 2.69
CA LYS A 55 3.36 -0.92 3.25
C LYS A 55 4.58 -1.23 2.38
N SER A 56 4.57 -0.80 1.13
CA SER A 56 5.60 -1.16 0.15
C SER A 56 6.79 -0.22 0.24
N THR A 57 7.91 -0.71 0.75
CA THR A 57 9.18 0.06 0.78
C THR A 57 9.59 0.52 -0.62
N ALA A 58 9.40 -0.32 -1.65
CA ALA A 58 9.73 0.02 -3.03
C ALA A 58 8.89 1.19 -3.58
N PHE A 59 7.63 1.32 -3.14
CA PHE A 59 6.79 2.46 -3.49
C PHE A 59 7.37 3.76 -2.91
N TRP A 60 7.74 3.75 -1.63
CA TRP A 60 8.33 4.91 -0.97
C TRP A 60 9.65 5.29 -1.62
N GLU A 61 10.61 4.35 -1.75
CA GLU A 61 11.93 4.60 -2.39
C GLU A 61 11.82 5.26 -3.78
N HIS A 62 10.85 4.84 -4.60
CA HIS A 62 10.64 5.43 -5.93
C HIS A 62 9.95 6.79 -5.91
N ASN A 63 9.07 7.06 -4.94
CA ASN A 63 8.15 8.19 -4.99
C ASN A 63 8.41 9.27 -3.93
N THR A 64 9.31 9.08 -2.94
CA THR A 64 9.58 10.09 -1.89
C THR A 64 9.84 11.49 -2.45
N HIS A 65 10.59 11.59 -3.56
CA HIS A 65 10.88 12.88 -4.21
C HIS A 65 9.63 13.63 -4.67
N ARG A 66 8.55 12.91 -5.02
CA ARG A 66 7.29 13.47 -5.51
C ARG A 66 6.46 14.11 -4.41
N PHE A 67 6.67 13.74 -3.15
CA PHE A 67 5.97 14.35 -2.02
C PHE A 67 6.38 15.80 -1.78
N LEU A 68 7.56 16.22 -2.25
CA LEU A 68 8.02 17.60 -2.21
C LEU A 68 7.51 18.45 -3.38
N GLU A 69 6.90 17.84 -4.40
CA GLU A 69 6.28 18.57 -5.50
C GLU A 69 5.10 19.42 -5.00
N LYS A 70 4.76 20.48 -5.75
CA LYS A 70 3.65 21.39 -5.44
C LYS A 70 3.72 21.93 -3.99
N ASP A 71 4.92 22.29 -3.56
CA ASP A 71 5.19 22.83 -2.22
C ASP A 71 4.74 21.91 -1.07
N GLY A 72 4.89 20.59 -1.26
CA GLY A 72 4.54 19.62 -0.23
C GLY A 72 3.04 19.43 -0.04
N PHE A 73 2.24 19.65 -1.10
CA PHE A 73 0.78 19.60 -1.02
C PHE A 73 0.24 18.30 -0.39
N ILE A 74 0.75 17.13 -0.82
CA ILE A 74 0.33 15.84 -0.28
C ILE A 74 0.69 15.68 1.20
N ILE A 75 1.85 16.19 1.61
CA ILE A 75 2.28 16.17 3.02
C ILE A 75 1.34 17.01 3.88
N ARG A 76 0.93 18.18 3.38
CA ARG A 76 -0.04 19.04 4.07
C ARG A 76 -1.39 18.36 4.22
N GLU A 77 -1.88 17.70 3.18
CA GLU A 77 -3.13 16.94 3.27
C GLU A 77 -3.03 15.83 4.32
N LEU A 78 -1.93 15.06 4.38
CA LEU A 78 -1.70 14.07 5.44
C LEU A 78 -1.75 14.68 6.85
N VAL A 79 -1.15 15.85 7.05
CA VAL A 79 -1.22 16.58 8.32
C VAL A 79 -2.66 17.03 8.63
N ASP A 80 -3.41 17.48 7.62
CA ASP A 80 -4.81 17.84 7.78
C ASP A 80 -5.66 16.61 8.15
N ILE A 81 -5.34 15.40 7.62
CA ILE A 81 -5.95 14.14 8.08
C ILE A 81 -5.71 13.91 9.58
N LEU A 82 -4.50 14.14 10.06
CA LEU A 82 -4.15 13.97 11.47
C LEU A 82 -4.84 14.98 12.39
N ALA A 83 -5.12 16.18 11.89
CA ALA A 83 -5.79 17.25 12.64
C ALA A 83 -7.32 17.14 12.62
N ARG A 84 -7.90 16.27 11.76
CA ARG A 84 -9.36 16.14 11.63
C ARG A 84 -9.98 15.48 12.88
N PRO A 85 -10.95 16.13 13.54
CA PRO A 85 -11.56 15.60 14.76
C PRO A 85 -12.47 14.39 14.52
N ASP A 86 -12.93 14.18 13.29
CA ASP A 86 -13.80 13.09 12.86
C ASP A 86 -13.04 11.92 12.21
N ALA A 87 -11.70 12.00 12.14
CA ALA A 87 -10.88 10.92 11.62
C ALA A 87 -10.93 9.69 12.53
N SER A 88 -11.15 8.52 11.92
CA SER A 88 -11.11 7.24 12.60
C SER A 88 -9.68 6.89 13.03
N GLN A 89 -9.57 6.04 14.06
CA GLN A 89 -8.27 5.54 14.53
C GLN A 89 -7.46 4.88 13.40
N ARG A 90 -8.13 4.26 12.43
CA ARG A 90 -7.49 3.61 11.28
C ARG A 90 -6.89 4.63 10.33
N GLU A 91 -7.65 5.66 9.97
CA GLU A 91 -7.17 6.75 9.10
C GLU A 91 -5.98 7.47 9.75
N LEU A 92 -6.06 7.75 11.06
CA LEU A 92 -4.97 8.36 11.82
C LEU A 92 -3.71 7.48 11.87
N ALA A 93 -3.87 6.17 12.07
CA ALA A 93 -2.74 5.23 12.09
C ALA A 93 -2.01 5.17 10.74
N VAL A 94 -2.75 5.12 9.64
CA VAL A 94 -2.17 5.13 8.29
C VAL A 94 -1.49 6.47 8.02
N ALA A 95 -2.14 7.60 8.30
CA ALA A 95 -1.54 8.92 8.12
C ALA A 95 -0.25 9.12 8.94
N MET A 96 -0.23 8.65 10.20
CA MET A 96 0.98 8.71 11.03
C MET A 96 2.12 7.87 10.47
N HIS A 97 1.80 6.66 10.01
CA HIS A 97 2.77 5.78 9.37
C HIS A 97 3.35 6.41 8.11
N ASP A 98 2.50 6.91 7.22
CA ASP A 98 2.92 7.58 5.98
C ASP A 98 3.84 8.76 6.25
N VAL A 99 3.53 9.59 7.26
CA VAL A 99 4.40 10.70 7.66
C VAL A 99 5.75 10.22 8.20
N SER A 100 5.82 9.02 8.80
CA SER A 100 7.08 8.45 9.29
C SER A 100 7.94 7.78 8.21
N GLU A 101 7.35 7.39 7.09
CA GLU A 101 8.05 6.80 5.94
C GLU A 101 8.66 7.88 5.01
N LEU A 102 8.21 9.13 5.13
CA LEU A 102 8.73 10.31 4.41
C LEU A 102 10.06 10.81 4.96
#